data_AF-A0A5B8XVH5-F1
#
_entry.id   AF-A0A5B8XVH5-F1
#
_cell.length_a   1.000
_cell.length_b   1.000
_cell.length_c   1.000
_cell.angle_alpha   90.00
_cell.angle_beta   90.00
_cell.angle_gamma   90.00
#
_symmetry.space_group_name_H-M   'P 1'
#
loop_
_entity.id
_entity.type
_entity.pdbx_description
1 polymer ?
#
loop_
_entity_poly.entity_id
_entity_poly.type
_entity_poly.pdbx_seq_one_letter_code
_entity_poly.pdbx_strand_id
1 'polypeptide(L)'
;MSSGSEENSDLLHRRIMFSMLGPAAYLAARLDFPLKELTHFMRLSYVRELRASGVTLAEAAERIEVSTRTLKRLNAELRSDFFLPEIEQTLARRIEFMVWAEPQSQARISQLLPGVEVSEIELALATLLDEGRVEMVEEGRTARYRAVKQVTSLVSENFARRIGALNSLVQNVAETVVARFIEPRTGSFARTLNFRVREEDLVELETAYRELLDRMLELEAKADSTSVPIRMSVLWTPVDE
;
A
#
# COMPACT_ATOMS: atom_id res chain seq x y z
N MET A 1 1.68 -35.86 -14.41
CA MET A 1 2.50 -34.64 -14.59
C MET A 1 1.94 -33.40 -13.87
N SER A 2 0.77 -33.46 -13.20
CA SER A 2 0.17 -32.30 -12.51
C SER A 2 0.61 -32.08 -11.06
N SER A 3 1.09 -33.13 -10.36
CA SER A 3 1.45 -33.02 -8.93
C SER A 3 2.71 -32.19 -8.68
N GLY A 4 3.67 -32.22 -9.59
CA GLY A 4 4.94 -31.49 -9.44
C GLY A 4 4.85 -29.99 -9.68
N SER A 5 3.82 -29.48 -10.37
CA SER A 5 3.62 -28.04 -10.55
C SER A 5 2.89 -27.40 -9.37
N GLU A 6 1.93 -28.10 -8.78
CA GLU A 6 1.19 -27.63 -7.60
C GLU A 6 2.07 -27.64 -6.34
N GLU A 7 2.88 -28.69 -6.14
CA GLU A 7 3.81 -28.79 -5.01
C GLU A 7 4.90 -27.70 -5.06
N ASN A 8 5.37 -27.36 -6.26
CA ASN A 8 6.30 -26.24 -6.45
C ASN A 8 5.64 -24.87 -6.20
N SER A 9 4.34 -24.73 -6.50
CA SER A 9 3.58 -23.50 -6.23
C SER A 9 3.34 -23.30 -4.73
N ASP A 10 2.91 -24.34 -4.01
CA ASP A 10 2.71 -24.26 -2.54
C ASP A 10 4.04 -23.95 -1.81
N LEU A 11 5.13 -24.60 -2.22
CA LEU A 11 6.45 -24.33 -1.66
C LEU A 11 6.88 -22.87 -1.90
N LEU A 12 6.63 -22.34 -3.10
CA LEU A 12 6.91 -20.95 -3.44
C LEU A 12 6.10 -19.99 -2.56
N HIS A 13 4.79 -20.21 -2.42
CA HIS A 13 3.93 -19.39 -1.56
C HIS A 13 4.42 -19.37 -0.11
N ARG A 14 4.77 -20.53 0.47
CA ARG A 14 5.30 -20.60 1.84
C ARG A 14 6.60 -19.83 1.99
N ARG A 15 7.52 -19.95 1.03
CA ARG A 15 8.81 -19.22 1.05
C ARG A 15 8.61 -17.71 0.93
N ILE A 16 7.68 -17.26 0.08
CA ILE A 16 7.33 -15.85 -0.05
C ILE A 16 6.78 -15.34 1.27
N MET A 17 5.79 -16.02 1.85
CA MET A 17 5.17 -15.59 3.11
C MET A 17 6.19 -15.53 4.25
N PHE A 18 7.04 -16.55 4.40
CA PHE A 18 8.11 -16.55 5.39
C PHE A 18 9.08 -15.36 5.18
N SER A 19 9.47 -15.08 3.94
CA SER A 19 10.38 -13.97 3.62
C SER A 19 9.75 -12.62 3.92
N MET A 20 8.46 -12.45 3.61
CA MET A 20 7.71 -11.21 3.86
C MET A 20 7.45 -10.94 5.35
N LEU A 21 7.48 -11.98 6.19
CA LEU A 21 7.41 -11.83 7.65
C LEU A 21 8.76 -11.39 8.26
N GLY A 22 9.87 -11.60 7.55
CA GLY A 22 11.22 -11.25 8.00
C GLY A 22 11.37 -9.79 8.45
N PRO A 23 10.99 -8.79 7.64
CA PRO A 23 11.05 -7.38 8.04
C PRO A 23 10.24 -7.05 9.29
N ALA A 24 9.04 -7.63 9.43
CA ALA A 24 8.19 -7.41 10.61
C ALA A 24 8.82 -8.04 11.87
N ALA A 25 9.37 -9.25 11.75
CA ALA A 25 10.08 -9.93 12.83
C ALA A 25 11.36 -9.18 13.25
N TYR A 26 12.12 -8.65 12.27
CA TYR A 26 13.30 -7.82 12.50
C TYR A 26 12.95 -6.55 13.29
N LEU A 27 11.91 -5.81 12.88
CA LEU A 27 11.45 -4.62 13.59
C LEU A 27 10.96 -4.95 15.00
N ALA A 28 10.17 -6.02 15.14
CA ALA A 28 9.67 -6.46 16.44
C ALA A 28 10.82 -6.77 17.41
N ALA A 29 11.83 -7.53 16.95
CA ALA A 29 12.99 -7.85 17.77
C ALA A 29 13.79 -6.59 18.18
N ARG A 30 13.95 -5.62 17.27
CA ARG A 30 14.68 -4.38 17.55
C ARG A 30 13.94 -3.41 18.48
N LEU A 31 12.63 -3.54 18.58
CA LEU A 31 11.77 -2.75 19.46
C LEU A 31 11.42 -3.48 20.77
N ASP A 32 12.05 -4.63 21.06
CA ASP A 32 11.70 -5.52 22.16
C ASP A 32 10.18 -5.86 22.19
N PHE A 33 9.57 -5.95 21.01
CA PHE A 33 8.15 -6.11 20.84
C PHE A 33 7.74 -7.59 21.09
N PRO A 34 6.77 -7.88 21.98
CA PRO A 34 6.43 -9.25 22.32
C PRO A 34 5.89 -10.05 21.12
N LEU A 35 6.40 -11.27 20.91
CA LEU A 35 5.92 -12.17 19.83
C LEU A 35 4.41 -12.42 19.88
N LYS A 36 3.85 -12.47 21.09
CA LYS A 36 2.40 -12.63 21.30
C LYS A 36 1.61 -11.44 20.72
N GLU A 37 2.12 -10.22 20.90
CA GLU A 37 1.51 -9.01 20.35
C GLU A 37 1.72 -8.93 18.84
N LEU A 38 2.90 -9.30 18.33
CA LEU A 38 3.16 -9.39 16.89
C LEU A 38 2.17 -10.37 16.22
N THR A 39 1.97 -11.55 16.80
CA THR A 39 1.02 -12.55 16.30
C THR A 39 -0.42 -12.01 16.33
N HIS A 40 -0.76 -11.20 17.34
CA HIS A 40 -2.07 -10.56 17.44
C HIS A 40 -2.27 -9.51 16.34
N PHE A 41 -1.29 -8.63 16.10
CA PHE A 41 -1.33 -7.67 15.00
C PHE A 41 -1.36 -8.33 13.62
N MET A 42 -0.62 -9.42 13.43
CA MET A 42 -0.73 -10.22 12.19
C MET A 42 -2.15 -10.73 11.95
N ARG A 43 -2.84 -11.19 13.00
CA ARG A 43 -4.25 -11.64 12.89
C ARG A 43 -5.17 -10.48 12.54
N LEU A 44 -5.01 -9.32 13.18
CA LEU A 44 -5.79 -8.12 12.86
C LEU A 44 -5.57 -7.69 11.40
N SER A 45 -4.31 -7.61 10.95
CA SER A 45 -3.97 -7.28 9.56
C SER A 45 -4.56 -8.27 8.57
N TYR A 46 -4.50 -9.57 8.86
CA TYR A 46 -5.07 -10.59 7.97
C TYR A 46 -6.61 -10.50 7.88
N VAL A 47 -7.29 -10.25 9.01
CA VAL A 47 -8.74 -9.96 9.01
C VAL A 47 -9.05 -8.73 8.18
N ARG A 48 -8.26 -7.66 8.29
CA ARG A 48 -8.43 -6.43 7.51
C ARG A 48 -8.37 -6.70 6.01
N GLU A 49 -7.41 -7.49 5.54
CA GLU A 49 -7.26 -7.81 4.12
C GLU A 49 -8.41 -8.71 3.59
N LEU A 50 -8.89 -9.66 4.39
CA LEU A 50 -10.08 -10.46 4.03
C LEU A 50 -11.33 -9.58 3.93
N ARG A 51 -11.51 -8.60 4.83
CA ARG A 51 -12.61 -7.64 4.76
C ARG A 51 -12.51 -6.74 3.53
N ALA A 52 -11.31 -6.25 3.22
CA ALA A 52 -11.06 -5.41 2.05
C ALA A 52 -11.36 -6.13 0.72
N SER A 53 -11.24 -7.46 0.69
CA SER A 53 -11.58 -8.32 -0.46
C SER A 53 -13.05 -8.75 -0.50
N GLY A 54 -13.91 -8.23 0.39
CA GLY A 54 -15.36 -8.49 0.40
C GLY A 54 -15.77 -9.80 1.06
N VAL A 55 -14.85 -10.49 1.75
CA VAL A 55 -15.14 -11.76 2.43
C VAL A 55 -16.04 -11.53 3.65
N THR A 56 -17.07 -12.37 3.78
CA THR A 56 -17.98 -12.31 4.93
C THR A 56 -17.28 -12.74 6.22
N LEU A 57 -17.84 -12.38 7.38
CA LEU A 57 -17.30 -12.82 8.66
C LEU A 57 -17.34 -14.35 8.83
N ALA A 58 -18.30 -15.04 8.21
CA ALA A 58 -18.35 -16.50 8.29
C ALA A 58 -17.19 -17.14 7.52
N GLU A 59 -16.99 -16.71 6.27
CA GLU A 59 -15.91 -17.20 5.41
C GLU A 59 -14.52 -16.83 5.96
N ALA A 60 -14.36 -15.63 6.53
CA ALA A 60 -13.11 -15.24 7.15
C ALA A 60 -12.79 -16.08 8.41
N ALA A 61 -13.81 -16.49 9.18
CA ALA A 61 -13.60 -17.36 10.34
C ALA A 61 -13.12 -18.75 9.92
N GLU A 62 -13.68 -19.28 8.81
CA GLU A 62 -13.25 -20.53 8.20
C GLU A 62 -11.81 -20.45 7.68
N ARG A 63 -11.47 -19.42 6.90
CA ARG A 63 -10.12 -19.23 6.33
C ARG A 63 -9.02 -19.05 7.37
N ILE A 64 -9.34 -18.42 8.51
CA ILE A 64 -8.40 -18.19 9.61
C ILE A 64 -8.37 -19.39 10.57
N GLU A 65 -9.28 -20.35 10.42
CA GLU A 65 -9.46 -21.49 11.31
C GLU A 65 -9.71 -21.08 12.78
N VAL A 66 -10.56 -20.07 12.98
CA VAL A 66 -10.94 -19.56 14.31
C VAL A 66 -12.45 -19.51 14.48
N SER A 67 -12.91 -19.47 15.74
CA SER A 67 -14.33 -19.29 16.02
C SER A 67 -14.85 -17.95 15.50
N THR A 68 -16.11 -17.92 15.07
CA THR A 68 -16.82 -16.67 14.69
C THR A 68 -16.83 -15.64 15.83
N ARG A 69 -16.84 -16.09 17.09
CA ARG A 69 -16.69 -15.22 18.27
C ARG A 69 -15.33 -14.53 18.30
N THR A 70 -14.25 -15.27 18.03
CA THR A 70 -12.90 -14.71 17.94
C THR A 70 -12.81 -13.67 16.83
N LEU A 71 -13.39 -13.97 15.66
CA LEU A 71 -13.38 -13.04 14.55
C LEU A 71 -14.18 -11.76 14.84
N LYS A 72 -15.37 -11.87 15.46
CA LYS A 72 -16.15 -10.69 15.87
C LYS A 72 -15.36 -9.78 16.80
N ARG A 73 -14.58 -10.35 17.74
CA ARG A 73 -13.71 -9.58 18.64
C ARG A 73 -12.61 -8.86 17.86
N LEU A 74 -11.90 -9.56 16.97
CA LEU A 74 -10.86 -8.95 16.13
C LEU A 74 -11.44 -7.84 15.24
N ASN A 75 -12.62 -8.05 14.67
CA ASN A 75 -13.28 -7.05 13.82
C ASN A 75 -13.77 -5.83 14.63
N ALA A 76 -14.22 -6.01 15.86
CA ALA A 76 -14.55 -4.90 16.75
C ALA A 76 -13.29 -4.10 17.14
N GLU A 77 -12.18 -4.79 17.38
CA GLU A 77 -10.90 -4.19 17.72
C GLU A 77 -10.30 -3.37 16.57
N LEU A 78 -10.44 -3.85 15.32
CA LEU A 78 -10.05 -3.07 14.13
C LEU A 78 -10.80 -1.73 14.00
N ARG A 79 -11.99 -1.61 14.60
CA ARG A 79 -12.79 -0.39 14.60
C ARG A 79 -12.53 0.51 15.82
N SER A 80 -11.55 0.16 16.65
CA SER A 80 -11.16 0.98 17.79
C SER A 80 -10.31 2.19 17.37
N ASP A 81 -10.30 3.22 18.23
CA ASP A 81 -9.62 4.50 18.00
C ASP A 81 -8.14 4.37 17.63
N PHE A 82 -7.49 3.26 18.02
CA PHE A 82 -6.09 3.00 17.72
C PHE A 82 -5.82 2.90 16.21
N PHE A 83 -6.73 2.30 15.44
CA PHE A 83 -6.54 2.05 14.01
C PHE A 83 -7.25 3.07 13.11
N LEU A 84 -8.18 3.87 13.65
CA LEU A 84 -8.95 4.85 12.87
C LEU A 84 -8.07 5.80 12.04
N PRO A 85 -7.03 6.44 12.61
CA PRO A 85 -6.17 7.34 11.83
C PRO A 85 -5.45 6.63 10.67
N GLU A 86 -5.06 5.37 10.86
CA GLU A 86 -4.37 4.59 9.84
C GLU A 86 -5.31 4.14 8.73
N ILE A 87 -6.53 3.73 9.09
CA ILE A 87 -7.58 3.31 8.15
C ILE A 87 -7.97 4.50 7.27
N GLU A 88 -8.26 5.66 7.86
CA GLU A 88 -8.62 6.88 7.15
C GLU A 88 -7.52 7.33 6.20
N GLN A 89 -6.26 7.33 6.66
CA GLN A 89 -5.11 7.71 5.85
C GLN A 89 -4.81 6.70 4.73
N THR A 90 -5.04 5.41 4.97
CA THR A 90 -4.85 4.36 3.95
C THR A 90 -5.93 4.46 2.88
N LEU A 91 -7.19 4.70 3.27
CA LEU A 91 -8.30 4.90 2.33
C LEU A 91 -8.08 6.16 1.49
N ALA A 92 -7.74 7.28 2.12
CA ALA A 92 -7.45 8.55 1.43
C ALA A 92 -6.36 8.37 0.36
N ARG A 93 -5.24 7.71 0.69
CA ARG A 93 -4.17 7.44 -0.31
C ARG A 93 -4.60 6.51 -1.44
N ARG A 94 -5.41 5.50 -1.15
CA ARG A 94 -5.93 4.60 -2.21
C ARG A 94 -6.80 5.38 -3.17
N ILE A 95 -7.73 6.19 -2.65
CA ILE A 95 -8.59 7.07 -3.44
C ILE A 95 -7.73 8.03 -4.27
N GLU A 96 -6.79 8.73 -3.64
CA GLU A 96 -5.86 9.66 -4.28
C GLU A 96 -5.11 9.01 -5.45
N PHE A 97 -4.56 7.79 -5.26
CA PHE A 97 -3.89 7.05 -6.33
C PHE A 97 -4.83 6.69 -7.50
N MET A 98 -6.08 6.33 -7.20
CA MET A 98 -7.06 5.99 -8.23
C MET A 98 -7.45 7.21 -9.06
N VAL A 99 -7.65 8.36 -8.42
CA VAL A 99 -8.03 9.62 -9.10
C VAL A 99 -6.83 10.33 -9.74
N TRP A 100 -5.61 9.96 -9.36
CA TRP A 100 -4.39 10.35 -10.05
C TRP A 100 -4.27 9.64 -11.41
N ALA A 101 -4.51 8.32 -11.45
CA ALA A 101 -4.38 7.54 -12.68
C ALA A 101 -5.39 7.95 -13.76
N GLU A 102 -6.63 8.25 -13.37
CA GLU A 102 -7.67 8.80 -14.24
C GLU A 102 -8.72 9.49 -13.36
N PRO A 103 -9.32 10.63 -13.76
CA PRO A 103 -10.38 11.25 -12.99
C PRO A 103 -11.58 10.31 -12.76
N GLN A 104 -11.89 10.01 -11.49
CA GLN A 104 -12.97 9.08 -11.13
C GLN A 104 -14.15 9.81 -10.47
N SER A 105 -15.37 9.34 -10.69
CA SER A 105 -16.53 9.73 -9.88
C SER A 105 -16.58 8.94 -8.57
N GLN A 106 -17.25 9.47 -7.54
CA GLN A 106 -17.46 8.76 -6.27
C GLN A 106 -18.09 7.38 -6.48
N ALA A 107 -19.11 7.29 -7.34
CA ALA A 107 -19.77 6.02 -7.65
C ALA A 107 -18.79 4.99 -8.23
N ARG A 108 -17.84 5.43 -9.07
CA ARG A 108 -16.82 4.54 -9.63
C ARG A 108 -15.78 4.11 -8.60
N ILE A 109 -15.39 5.03 -7.70
CA ILE A 109 -14.51 4.71 -6.56
C ILE A 109 -15.15 3.63 -5.68
N SER A 110 -16.45 3.76 -5.35
CA SER A 110 -17.18 2.75 -4.56
C SER A 110 -17.22 1.37 -5.23
N GLN A 111 -17.37 1.32 -6.56
CA GLN A 111 -17.32 0.04 -7.30
C GLN A 111 -15.94 -0.62 -7.25
N LEU A 112 -14.87 0.18 -7.29
CA LEU A 112 -13.50 -0.30 -7.24
C LEU A 112 -13.04 -0.66 -5.82
N LEU A 113 -13.78 -0.21 -4.80
CA LEU A 113 -13.53 -0.45 -3.37
C LEU A 113 -14.73 -1.14 -2.69
N PRO A 114 -15.14 -2.35 -3.12
CA PRO A 114 -16.39 -2.99 -2.67
C PRO A 114 -16.43 -3.35 -1.18
N GLY A 115 -15.28 -3.36 -0.50
CA GLY A 115 -15.17 -3.63 0.95
C GLY A 115 -15.20 -2.39 1.85
N VAL A 116 -15.41 -1.20 1.30
CA VAL A 116 -15.40 0.09 2.01
C VAL A 116 -16.80 0.70 1.98
N GLU A 117 -17.27 1.22 3.12
CA GLU A 117 -18.60 1.84 3.18
C GLU A 117 -18.62 3.18 2.42
N VAL A 118 -19.75 3.51 1.80
CA VAL A 118 -19.89 4.74 0.99
C VAL A 118 -19.60 5.99 1.83
N SER A 119 -20.04 6.02 3.09
CA SER A 119 -19.78 7.12 4.01
C SER A 119 -18.31 7.31 4.35
N GLU A 120 -17.52 6.22 4.39
CA GLU A 120 -16.07 6.30 4.61
C GLU A 120 -15.37 6.89 3.37
N ILE A 121 -15.84 6.55 2.17
CA ILE A 121 -15.34 7.12 0.91
C ILE A 121 -15.66 8.62 0.83
N GLU A 122 -16.87 9.03 1.21
CA GLU A 122 -17.28 10.43 1.26
C GLU A 122 -16.41 11.24 2.21
N LEU A 123 -16.19 10.72 3.42
CA LEU A 123 -15.34 11.36 4.41
C LEU A 123 -13.90 11.50 3.91
N ALA A 124 -13.34 10.43 3.31
CA ALA A 124 -11.99 10.47 2.78
C ALA A 124 -11.84 11.45 1.60
N LEU A 125 -12.81 11.52 0.70
CA LEU A 125 -12.83 12.50 -0.40
C LEU A 125 -12.93 13.94 0.14
N ALA A 126 -13.78 14.17 1.14
CA ALA A 126 -13.90 15.49 1.79
C ALA A 126 -12.57 15.92 2.41
N THR A 127 -11.87 15.02 3.12
CA THR A 127 -10.54 15.28 3.68
C THR A 127 -9.52 15.59 2.58
N LEU A 128 -9.51 14.83 1.48
CA LEU A 128 -8.57 15.06 0.37
C LEU A 128 -8.80 16.41 -0.34
N LEU A 129 -10.06 16.83 -0.47
CA LEU A 129 -10.42 18.15 -0.99
C LEU A 129 -9.96 19.27 -0.05
N ASP A 130 -10.23 19.12 1.25
CA ASP A 130 -9.84 20.09 2.28
C ASP A 130 -8.31 20.25 2.38
N GLU A 131 -7.58 19.14 2.29
CA GLU A 131 -6.11 19.13 2.23
C GLU A 131 -5.54 19.64 0.90
N GLY A 132 -6.38 19.94 -0.10
CA GLY A 132 -5.96 20.38 -1.44
C GLY A 132 -5.20 19.32 -2.24
N ARG A 133 -5.35 18.04 -1.86
CA ARG A 133 -4.68 16.90 -2.50
C ARG A 133 -5.46 16.34 -3.68
N VAL A 134 -6.75 16.60 -3.70
CA VAL A 134 -7.64 16.28 -4.82
C VAL A 134 -8.42 17.53 -5.17
N GLU A 135 -8.69 17.71 -6.45
CA GLU A 135 -9.58 18.74 -6.96
C GLU A 135 -10.81 18.10 -7.62
N MET A 136 -11.92 18.83 -7.60
CA MET A 136 -13.12 18.44 -8.33
C MET A 136 -13.04 19.00 -9.75
N VAL A 137 -13.11 18.11 -10.73
CA VAL A 137 -13.17 18.45 -12.15
C VAL A 137 -14.62 18.28 -12.60
N GLU A 138 -15.28 19.39 -12.92
CA GLU A 138 -16.64 19.39 -13.46
C GLU A 138 -16.63 19.03 -14.95
N GLU A 139 -16.59 17.74 -15.26
CA GLU A 139 -16.85 17.23 -16.62
C GLU A 139 -18.33 16.85 -16.78
N GLY A 140 -19.18 17.84 -17.03
CA GLY A 140 -20.59 17.63 -17.35
C GLY A 140 -21.50 17.41 -16.13
N ARG A 141 -22.35 16.37 -16.16
CA ARG A 141 -23.41 16.15 -15.14
C ARG A 141 -22.95 15.48 -13.85
N THR A 142 -21.73 14.92 -13.82
CA THR A 142 -21.23 14.13 -12.69
C THR A 142 -19.87 14.67 -12.27
N ALA A 143 -19.75 15.09 -11.00
CA ALA A 143 -18.48 15.50 -10.43
C ALA A 143 -17.46 14.35 -10.51
N ARG A 144 -16.27 14.66 -11.04
CA ARG A 144 -15.11 13.75 -11.03
C ARG A 144 -14.03 14.35 -10.16
N TYR A 145 -13.20 13.50 -9.59
CA TYR A 145 -12.09 13.87 -8.72
C TYR A 145 -10.79 13.59 -9.45
N ARG A 146 -9.80 14.48 -9.33
CA ARG A 146 -8.44 14.30 -9.84
C ARG A 146 -7.43 14.63 -8.75
N ALA A 147 -6.34 13.88 -8.65
CA ALA A 147 -5.27 14.20 -7.69
C ALA A 147 -4.47 15.43 -8.15
N VAL A 148 -4.15 16.31 -7.22
CA VAL A 148 -3.22 17.42 -7.42
C VAL A 148 -1.80 16.85 -7.26
N LYS A 149 -1.05 16.86 -8.37
CA LYS A 149 0.29 16.24 -8.56
C LYS A 149 1.16 16.23 -7.29
N GLN A 150 1.58 15.06 -6.80
CA GLN A 150 2.59 14.98 -5.71
C GLN A 150 3.56 13.80 -5.79
N VAL A 151 4.82 14.12 -5.44
CA VAL A 151 5.85 13.18 -4.96
C VAL A 151 5.66 13.06 -3.45
N THR A 152 5.34 11.87 -2.94
CA THR A 152 5.12 11.67 -1.49
C THR A 152 6.45 11.40 -0.77
N SER A 153 6.80 12.24 0.21
CA SER A 153 7.94 12.00 1.10
C SER A 153 7.52 11.17 2.32
N LEU A 154 8.36 10.20 2.71
CA LEU A 154 8.20 9.45 3.97
C LEU A 154 8.54 10.32 5.21
N VAL A 155 9.25 11.44 5.02
CA VAL A 155 9.69 12.35 6.09
C VAL A 155 8.65 13.44 6.25
N SER A 156 7.78 13.29 7.25
CA SER A 156 6.76 14.27 7.66
C SER A 156 6.76 14.37 9.18
N GLU A 157 6.56 15.55 9.75
CA GLU A 157 6.44 15.72 11.21
C GLU A 157 5.10 15.19 11.75
N ASN A 158 4.06 15.12 10.89
CA ASN A 158 2.77 14.56 11.26
C ASN A 158 2.83 13.02 11.32
N PHE A 159 2.53 12.46 12.50
CA PHE A 159 2.56 11.01 12.78
C PHE A 159 1.66 10.19 11.84
N ALA A 160 0.42 10.62 11.60
CA ALA A 160 -0.53 9.92 10.72
C ALA A 160 -0.03 9.89 9.27
N ARG A 161 0.62 10.98 8.82
CA ARG A 161 1.28 11.01 7.49
C ARG A 161 2.45 10.04 7.41
N ARG A 162 3.29 9.93 8.46
CA ARG A 162 4.42 8.99 8.50
C ARG A 162 3.95 7.53 8.42
N ILE A 163 3.01 7.15 9.28
CA ILE A 163 2.48 5.78 9.31
C ILE A 163 1.86 5.41 7.98
N GLY A 164 1.06 6.31 7.42
CA GLY A 164 0.44 6.01 6.16
C GLY A 164 1.42 5.97 4.98
N ALA A 165 2.50 6.75 5.02
CA ALA A 165 3.56 6.68 4.01
C ALA A 165 4.34 5.34 4.11
N LEU A 166 4.57 4.86 5.33
CA LEU A 166 5.08 3.51 5.60
C LEU A 166 4.12 2.43 5.04
N ASN A 167 2.82 2.56 5.27
CA ASN A 167 1.83 1.62 4.73
C ASN A 167 1.87 1.57 3.21
N SER A 168 1.95 2.72 2.53
CA SER A 168 2.10 2.78 1.07
C SER A 168 3.37 2.09 0.59
N LEU A 169 4.48 2.27 1.30
CA LEU A 169 5.74 1.60 0.98
C LEU A 169 5.62 0.07 1.07
N VAL A 170 5.16 -0.43 2.22
CA VAL A 170 5.00 -1.87 2.47
C VAL A 170 4.02 -2.49 1.49
N GLN A 171 2.93 -1.78 1.17
CA GLN A 171 1.96 -2.20 0.17
C GLN A 171 2.60 -2.29 -1.22
N ASN A 172 3.42 -1.32 -1.63
CA ASN A 172 4.11 -1.37 -2.92
C ASN A 172 5.10 -2.54 -3.00
N VAL A 173 5.79 -2.86 -1.89
CA VAL A 173 6.64 -4.06 -1.81
C VAL A 173 5.80 -5.33 -2.00
N ALA A 174 4.67 -5.45 -1.31
CA ALA A 174 3.77 -6.60 -1.45
C ALA A 174 3.23 -6.75 -2.89
N GLU A 175 2.77 -5.65 -3.50
CA GLU A 175 2.30 -5.62 -4.90
C GLU A 175 3.41 -6.02 -5.88
N THR A 176 4.64 -5.55 -5.65
CA THR A 176 5.80 -5.92 -6.46
C THR A 176 6.12 -7.42 -6.32
N VAL A 177 6.03 -7.98 -5.11
CA VAL A 177 6.22 -9.41 -4.88
C VAL A 177 5.16 -10.24 -5.61
N VAL A 178 3.88 -9.85 -5.53
CA VAL A 178 2.81 -10.48 -6.29
C VAL A 178 3.11 -10.42 -7.79
N ALA A 179 3.38 -9.22 -8.32
CA ALA A 179 3.61 -9.00 -9.74
C ALA A 179 4.87 -9.67 -10.31
N ARG A 180 5.81 -10.10 -9.45
CA ARG A 180 7.06 -10.76 -9.85
C ARG A 180 7.08 -12.26 -9.64
N PHE A 181 6.45 -12.74 -8.57
CA PHE A 181 6.60 -14.13 -8.12
C PHE A 181 5.31 -14.94 -8.15
N ILE A 182 4.13 -14.29 -8.15
CA ILE A 182 2.84 -14.98 -8.12
C ILE A 182 2.09 -14.78 -9.44
N GLU A 183 1.93 -13.53 -9.86
CA GLU A 183 1.27 -13.12 -11.10
C GLU A 183 2.23 -12.28 -11.96
N PRO A 184 3.16 -12.89 -12.72
CA PRO A 184 4.14 -12.16 -13.51
C PRO A 184 3.51 -11.15 -14.48
N ARG A 185 3.75 -9.85 -14.27
CA ARG A 185 3.29 -8.77 -15.17
C ARG A 185 4.46 -8.19 -15.96
N THR A 186 4.28 -7.96 -17.26
CA THR A 186 5.24 -7.24 -18.11
C THR A 186 5.44 -5.81 -17.58
N GLY A 187 6.70 -5.39 -17.42
CA GLY A 187 7.05 -4.06 -16.87
C GLY A 187 7.25 -4.01 -15.36
N SER A 188 6.90 -5.05 -14.60
CA SER A 188 7.24 -5.13 -13.18
C SER A 188 8.76 -5.30 -12.99
N PHE A 189 9.37 -4.42 -12.20
CA PHE A 189 10.81 -4.46 -11.90
C PHE A 189 11.07 -4.37 -10.40
N ALA A 190 12.04 -5.15 -9.94
CA ALA A 190 12.61 -5.08 -8.59
C ALA A 190 14.11 -5.24 -8.72
N ARG A 191 14.88 -4.26 -8.27
CA ARG A 191 16.35 -4.26 -8.36
C ARG A 191 16.93 -3.74 -7.06
N THR A 192 17.97 -4.40 -6.60
CA THR A 192 18.81 -3.94 -5.49
C THR A 192 20.16 -3.54 -6.10
N LEU A 193 20.55 -2.28 -5.91
CA LEU A 193 21.87 -1.78 -6.29
C LEU A 193 22.68 -1.56 -5.01
N ASN A 194 23.80 -2.26 -4.90
CA ASN A 194 24.76 -2.06 -3.80
C ASN A 194 25.99 -1.36 -4.38
N PHE A 195 26.32 -0.19 -3.85
CA PHE A 195 27.49 0.59 -4.25
C PHE A 195 28.02 1.37 -3.05
N ARG A 196 29.29 1.81 -3.15
CA ARG A 196 29.90 2.71 -2.18
C ARG A 196 29.99 4.09 -2.80
N VAL A 197 29.68 5.10 -2.00
CA VAL A 197 29.79 6.52 -2.36
C VAL A 197 30.56 7.20 -1.24
N ARG A 198 31.40 8.18 -1.57
CA ARG A 198 32.08 8.98 -0.53
C ARG A 198 31.09 9.95 0.08
N GLU A 199 31.34 10.41 1.29
CA GLU A 199 30.46 11.36 1.96
C GLU A 199 30.36 12.67 1.16
N GLU A 200 31.46 13.15 0.58
CA GLU A 200 31.46 14.34 -0.28
C GLU A 200 30.65 14.18 -1.58
N ASP A 201 30.48 12.95 -2.06
CA ASP A 201 29.76 12.64 -3.31
C ASP A 201 28.24 12.40 -3.06
N LEU A 202 27.77 12.46 -1.81
CA LEU A 202 26.34 12.30 -1.49
C LEU A 202 25.47 13.36 -2.17
N VAL A 203 26.00 14.56 -2.38
CA VAL A 203 25.30 15.65 -3.09
C VAL A 203 25.11 15.29 -4.57
N GLU A 204 26.09 14.63 -5.20
CA GLU A 204 25.98 14.17 -6.59
C GLU A 204 24.92 13.07 -6.70
N LEU A 205 24.89 12.14 -5.75
CA LEU A 205 23.87 11.09 -5.69
C LEU A 205 22.46 11.67 -5.53
N GLU A 206 22.28 12.67 -4.66
CA GLU A 206 21.00 13.35 -4.48
C GLU A 206 20.58 14.09 -5.76
N THR A 207 21.54 14.72 -6.45
CA THR A 207 21.30 15.40 -7.73
C THR A 207 20.84 14.41 -8.80
N ALA A 208 21.52 13.27 -8.93
CA ALA A 208 21.14 12.23 -9.88
C ALA A 208 19.73 11.66 -9.59
N TYR A 209 19.36 11.54 -8.31
CA TYR A 209 18.01 11.15 -7.92
C TYR A 209 16.96 12.22 -8.29
N ARG A 210 17.24 13.50 -8.08
CA ARG A 210 16.36 14.60 -8.50
C ARG A 210 16.17 14.62 -10.02
N GLU A 211 17.23 14.45 -10.79
CA GLU A 211 17.15 14.34 -12.25
C GLU A 211 16.31 13.14 -12.70
N LEU A 212 16.42 12.00 -12.01
CA LEU A 212 15.56 10.84 -12.25
C LEU A 212 14.08 11.17 -11.99
N LEU A 213 13.79 11.86 -10.89
CA LEU A 213 12.43 12.32 -10.59
C LEU A 213 11.90 13.25 -11.66
N ASP A 214 12.69 14.24 -12.09
CA ASP A 214 12.29 15.18 -13.14
C ASP A 214 11.93 14.47 -14.43
N ARG A 215 12.75 13.49 -14.86
CA ARG A 215 12.45 12.64 -16.03
C ARG A 215 11.15 11.85 -15.87
N MET A 216 10.84 11.37 -14.67
CA MET A 216 9.58 10.68 -14.42
C MET A 216 8.38 11.63 -14.48
N LEU A 217 8.53 12.85 -13.97
CA LEU A 217 7.50 13.89 -14.07
C LEU A 217 7.27 14.35 -15.52
N GLU A 218 8.30 14.31 -16.37
CA GLU A 218 8.18 14.54 -17.81
C GLU A 218 7.45 13.41 -18.55
N LEU A 219 7.68 12.15 -18.14
CA LEU A 219 6.93 11.00 -18.68
C LEU A 219 5.46 11.09 -18.28
N GLU A 220 5.20 11.40 -17.00
CA GLU A 220 3.86 11.64 -16.47
C GLU A 220 3.13 12.75 -17.24
N ALA A 221 3.81 13.85 -17.56
CA ALA A 221 3.23 14.96 -18.32
C ALA A 221 2.82 14.58 -19.76
N LYS A 222 3.36 13.47 -20.30
CA LYS A 222 3.01 12.91 -21.60
C LYS A 222 1.97 11.81 -21.52
N ALA A 223 1.53 11.43 -20.31
CA ALA A 223 0.58 10.36 -20.10
C ALA A 223 -0.82 10.72 -20.64
N ASP A 224 -1.51 9.71 -21.14
CA ASP A 224 -2.86 9.77 -21.69
C ASP A 224 -3.71 8.60 -21.17
N SER A 225 -4.94 8.47 -21.68
CA SER A 225 -5.87 7.40 -21.26
C SER A 225 -5.41 5.98 -21.59
N THR A 226 -4.35 5.81 -22.38
CA THR A 226 -3.76 4.50 -22.71
C THR A 226 -2.51 4.18 -21.89
N SER A 227 -2.06 5.14 -21.08
CA SER A 227 -0.86 5.02 -20.27
C SER A 227 -1.05 4.06 -19.10
N VAL A 228 0.05 3.42 -18.69
CA VAL A 228 0.04 2.45 -17.60
C VAL A 228 0.37 3.17 -16.29
N PRO A 229 -0.47 3.05 -15.25
CA PRO A 229 -0.15 3.62 -13.94
C PRO A 229 1.02 2.86 -13.33
N ILE A 230 2.07 3.60 -12.95
CA ILE A 230 3.26 3.05 -12.30
C ILE A 230 3.36 3.59 -10.89
N ARG A 231 3.47 2.67 -9.93
CA ARG A 231 3.86 3.00 -8.55
C ARG A 231 5.32 2.61 -8.35
N MET A 232 6.15 3.57 -7.94
CA MET A 232 7.57 3.33 -7.69
C MET A 232 7.94 3.75 -6.27
N SER A 233 8.72 2.92 -5.60
CA SER A 233 9.38 3.26 -4.34
C SER A 233 10.88 3.07 -4.52
N VAL A 234 11.64 4.13 -4.25
CA VAL A 234 13.11 4.09 -4.20
C VAL A 234 13.50 4.19 -2.74
N LEU A 235 14.29 3.24 -2.27
CA LEU A 235 14.76 3.17 -0.89
C LEU A 235 16.27 3.08 -0.91
N TRP A 236 16.90 3.83 -0.02
CA TRP A 236 18.28 3.60 0.37
C TRP A 236 18.40 3.81 1.87
N THR A 237 19.33 3.10 2.47
CA THR A 237 19.80 3.36 3.83
C THR A 237 21.30 3.15 3.81
N PRO A 238 22.10 3.98 4.49
CA PRO A 238 23.45 3.59 4.85
C PRO A 238 23.39 2.24 5.58
N VAL A 239 24.32 1.36 5.27
CA VAL A 239 24.46 0.09 5.97
C VAL A 239 25.61 0.28 6.94
N ASP A 240 25.32 0.23 8.24
CA ASP A 240 26.35 0.12 9.27
C ASP A 240 26.90 -1.32 9.20
N GLU A 241 28.23 -1.46 9.05
CA GLU A 241 28.92 -2.76 9.14
C GLU A 241 28.85 -3.36 10.55
#